data_AF-A0A3C1N719-F1
#
_entry.id   AF-A0A3C1N719-F1
#
_cell.length_a   1.000
_cell.length_b   1.000
_cell.length_c   1.000
_cell.angle_alpha   90.00
_cell.angle_beta   90.00
_cell.angle_gamma   90.00
#
_symmetry.space_group_name_H-M   'P 1'
#
loop_
_entity.id
_entity.type
_entity.pdbx_description
1 polymer ?
#
loop_
_entity_poly.entity_id
_entity_poly.type
_entity_poly.pdbx_seq_one_letter_code
_entity_poly.pdbx_strand_id
1 'polypeptide(L)'
;GDEMYSDSFNAMGLPDVFGDVIGCCEIAGAIGLFIRRLSAVAAAGLASIMVGAVGYHLHYESLAEAVPAVILLVFSVIIVFARRRDNILYRTDSMDAA
;
A
#
# COMPACT_ATOMS: atom_id res chain seq x y z
N GLY A 1 12.34 2.17 -23.95
CA GLY A 1 11.02 1.62 -23.62
C GLY A 1 10.54 2.33 -22.38
N ASP A 2 10.17 3.61 -22.52
CA ASP A 2 10.36 4.59 -21.44
C ASP A 2 9.20 5.60 -21.26
N GLU A 3 7.98 5.35 -21.72
CA GLU A 3 6.96 6.43 -21.74
C GLU A 3 5.68 6.20 -20.93
N MET A 4 5.40 5.00 -20.41
CA MET A 4 4.07 4.75 -19.79
C MET A 4 3.98 4.98 -18.27
N TYR A 5 5.12 4.99 -17.55
CA TYR A 5 5.11 5.11 -16.07
C TYR A 5 5.28 6.54 -15.55
N SER A 6 5.89 7.43 -16.36
CA SER A 6 6.15 8.83 -15.98
C SER A 6 4.89 9.70 -16.03
N ASP A 7 3.93 9.35 -16.88
CA ASP A 7 2.80 10.23 -17.18
C ASP A 7 1.82 10.39 -16.02
N SER A 8 1.58 9.35 -15.22
CA SER A 8 0.56 9.42 -14.16
C SER A 8 0.95 10.37 -13.03
N PHE A 9 2.22 10.39 -12.62
CA PHE A 9 2.69 11.31 -11.57
C PHE A 9 2.96 12.71 -12.12
N ASN A 10 3.43 12.82 -13.36
CA ASN A 10 3.56 14.10 -14.03
C ASN A 10 2.19 14.79 -14.21
N ALA A 11 1.11 14.03 -14.48
CA ALA A 11 -0.26 14.54 -14.51
C ALA A 11 -0.73 15.11 -13.15
N MET A 12 -0.21 14.58 -12.04
CA MET A 12 -0.43 15.11 -10.69
C MET A 12 0.48 16.30 -10.33
N GLY A 13 1.41 16.70 -11.21
CA GLY A 13 2.42 17.71 -10.93
C GLY A 13 3.50 17.26 -9.94
N LEU A 14 3.65 15.94 -9.75
CA LEU A 14 4.65 15.34 -8.87
C LEU A 14 5.93 15.01 -9.66
N PRO A 15 7.13 15.04 -9.03
CA PRO A 15 8.37 14.65 -9.69
C PRO A 15 8.35 13.18 -10.14
N ASP A 16 8.99 12.85 -11.26
CA ASP A 16 9.01 11.46 -11.80
C ASP A 16 9.55 10.42 -10.80
N VAL A 17 10.49 10.83 -9.94
CA VAL A 17 11.07 10.00 -8.87
C VAL A 17 10.01 9.48 -7.89
N PHE A 18 8.84 10.12 -7.80
CA PHE A 18 7.78 9.70 -6.89
C PHE A 18 7.23 8.31 -7.26
N GLY A 19 7.17 7.99 -8.55
CA GLY A 19 6.78 6.66 -9.03
C GLY A 19 7.79 5.58 -8.62
N ASP A 20 9.09 5.88 -8.75
CA ASP A 20 10.16 4.97 -8.32
C ASP A 20 10.11 4.71 -6.81
N VAL A 21 9.86 5.76 -6.00
CA VAL A 21 9.72 5.65 -4.55
C VAL A 21 8.53 4.78 -4.17
N ILE A 22 7.37 5.01 -4.80
CA ILE A 22 6.16 4.20 -4.55
C ILE A 22 6.42 2.74 -4.93
N GLY A 23 7.01 2.48 -6.10
CA GLY A 23 7.37 1.13 -6.54
C GLY A 23 8.32 0.43 -5.55
N CYS A 24 9.34 1.14 -5.05
CA CYS A 24 10.21 0.60 -4.00
C CYS A 24 9.44 0.27 -2.71
N CYS A 25 8.51 1.13 -2.30
CA CYS A 25 7.66 0.91 -1.12
C CYS A 25 6.71 -0.28 -1.32
N GLU A 26 6.14 -0.47 -2.51
CA GLU A 26 5.29 -1.62 -2.82
C GLU A 26 6.07 -2.93 -2.77
N ILE A 27 7.28 -2.97 -3.32
CA ILE A 27 8.17 -4.14 -3.25
C ILE A 27 8.52 -4.44 -1.78
N ALA A 28 8.92 -3.42 -1.02
CA ALA A 28 9.23 -3.57 0.40
C ALA A 28 8.01 -4.05 1.20
N GLY A 29 6.81 -3.52 0.91
CA GLY A 29 5.54 -3.94 1.50
C GLY A 29 5.21 -5.39 1.15
N ALA A 30 5.35 -5.78 -0.12
CA ALA A 30 5.12 -7.15 -0.56
C ALA A 30 6.05 -8.14 0.17
N ILE A 31 7.34 -7.81 0.30
CA ILE A 31 8.30 -8.60 1.08
C ILE A 31 7.89 -8.65 2.56
N GLY A 32 7.46 -7.51 3.13
CA GLY A 32 6.99 -7.41 4.50
C GLY A 32 5.74 -8.26 4.80
N LEU A 33 4.89 -8.54 3.81
CA LEU A 33 3.75 -9.45 3.94
C LEU A 33 4.17 -10.91 4.20
N PHE A 34 5.34 -11.34 3.73
CA PHE A 34 5.87 -12.68 4.02
C PHE A 34 6.35 -12.82 5.47
N ILE A 35 6.74 -11.72 6.11
CA ILE A 35 7.22 -11.73 7.49
C ILE A 35 6.03 -11.52 8.42
N ARG A 36 5.55 -12.60 9.08
CA ARG A 36 4.33 -12.60 9.91
C ARG A 36 4.28 -11.46 10.96
N ARG A 37 5.43 -11.11 11.52
CA ARG A 37 5.58 -10.02 12.53
C ARG A 37 5.49 -8.60 11.96
N LEU A 38 5.76 -8.42 10.67
CA LEU A 38 5.73 -7.13 9.96
C LEU A 38 4.51 -7.00 9.04
N SER A 39 3.75 -8.07 8.83
CA SER A 39 2.68 -8.08 7.82
C SER A 39 1.61 -7.00 8.03
N ALA A 40 1.26 -6.60 9.26
CA ALA A 40 0.25 -5.54 9.41
C ALA A 40 0.82 -4.16 9.10
N VAL A 41 2.09 -3.90 9.42
CA VAL A 41 2.75 -2.64 9.07
C VAL A 41 2.93 -2.56 7.56
N ALA A 42 3.36 -3.65 6.93
CA ALA A 42 3.51 -3.76 5.49
C ALA A 42 2.16 -3.60 4.76
N ALA A 43 1.12 -4.29 5.23
CA ALA A 43 -0.22 -4.17 4.67
C ALA A 43 -0.83 -2.76 4.88
N ALA A 44 -0.52 -2.08 5.99
CA ALA A 44 -0.93 -0.70 6.22
C ALA A 44 -0.26 0.26 5.23
N GLY A 45 1.05 0.11 5.00
CA GLY A 45 1.77 0.89 3.99
C GLY A 45 1.23 0.67 2.58
N LEU A 46 0.98 -0.59 2.19
CA LEU A 46 0.36 -0.93 0.91
C LEU A 46 -1.06 -0.33 0.79
N ALA A 47 -1.86 -0.38 1.86
CA ALA A 47 -3.18 0.24 1.87
C ALA A 47 -3.10 1.76 1.65
N SER A 48 -2.13 2.45 2.28
CA SER A 48 -1.91 3.89 2.06
C SER A 48 -1.56 4.22 0.61
N ILE A 49 -0.73 3.42 -0.04
CA ILE A 49 -0.37 3.58 -1.46
C ILE A 49 -1.61 3.40 -2.35
N MET A 50 -2.39 2.35 -2.09
CA MET A 50 -3.61 2.08 -2.85
C MET A 50 -4.68 3.17 -2.69
N VAL A 51 -4.78 3.84 -1.53
CA VAL A 51 -5.63 5.02 -1.35
C VAL A 51 -5.20 6.15 -2.29
N GLY A 52 -3.90 6.39 -2.41
CA GLY A 52 -3.35 7.37 -3.36
C GLY A 52 -3.70 7.03 -4.81
N ALA A 53 -3.55 5.76 -5.20
CA ALA A 53 -3.92 5.29 -6.53
C ALA A 53 -5.41 5.46 -6.84
N VAL A 54 -6.30 5.11 -5.90
CA VAL A 54 -7.75 5.34 -6.06
C VAL A 54 -8.04 6.83 -6.20
N GLY A 55 -7.41 7.70 -5.40
CA GLY A 55 -7.55 9.15 -5.51
C GLY A 55 -7.16 9.69 -6.88
N TYR A 56 -6.06 9.17 -7.45
CA TYR A 56 -5.62 9.50 -8.79
C TYR A 56 -6.64 9.09 -9.86
N HIS A 57 -7.10 7.84 -9.85
CA HIS A 57 -8.10 7.37 -10.83
C HIS A 57 -9.42 8.14 -10.73
N LEU A 58 -9.81 8.62 -9.54
CA LEU A 58 -11.02 9.44 -9.38
C LEU A 58 -10.89 10.85 -9.96
N HIS A 59 -9.68 11.42 -10.03
CA HIS A 59 -9.45 12.77 -10.53
C HIS A 59 -8.99 12.82 -11.99
N TYR A 60 -8.26 11.81 -12.46
CA TYR A 60 -7.52 11.86 -13.72
C TYR A 60 -7.95 10.80 -14.73
N GLU A 61 -8.58 9.70 -14.30
CA GLU A 61 -8.92 8.56 -15.18
C GLU A 61 -10.38 8.12 -15.04
N SER A 62 -10.75 7.05 -15.76
CA SER A 62 -12.08 6.46 -15.70
C SER A 62 -12.27 5.60 -14.45
N LEU A 63 -13.52 5.52 -13.93
CA LEU A 63 -13.86 4.62 -12.82
C LEU A 63 -13.54 3.15 -13.10
N ALA A 64 -13.47 2.74 -14.36
CA ALA A 64 -13.11 1.38 -14.76
C ALA A 64 -11.64 1.06 -14.42
N GLU A 65 -10.75 2.04 -14.54
CA GLU A 65 -9.31 1.91 -14.24
C GLU A 65 -9.03 1.95 -12.73
N ALA A 66 -9.97 2.46 -11.92
CA ALA A 66 -9.89 2.39 -10.46
C ALA A 66 -10.15 0.97 -9.90
N VAL A 67 -10.78 0.08 -10.67
CA VAL A 67 -11.22 -1.24 -10.19
C VAL A 67 -10.07 -2.09 -9.62
N PRO A 68 -8.92 -2.24 -10.30
CA PRO A 68 -7.79 -3.01 -9.78
C PRO A 68 -7.25 -2.42 -8.47
N ALA A 69 -7.11 -1.09 -8.39
CA ALA A 69 -6.63 -0.40 -7.19
C ALA A 69 -7.55 -0.62 -5.99
N VAL A 70 -8.88 -0.56 -6.22
CA VAL A 70 -9.88 -0.85 -5.17
C VAL A 70 -9.80 -2.29 -4.69
N ILE A 71 -9.63 -3.26 -5.59
CA ILE A 71 -9.50 -4.68 -5.22
C ILE A 71 -8.25 -4.89 -4.34
N LEU A 72 -7.11 -4.31 -4.74
CA LEU A 72 -5.86 -4.39 -3.98
C LEU A 72 -5.96 -3.67 -2.62
N LEU A 73 -6.66 -2.54 -2.56
CA LEU A 73 -6.97 -1.84 -1.32
C LEU A 73 -7.75 -2.76 -0.37
N VAL A 74 -8.84 -3.38 -0.85
CA VAL A 74 -9.68 -4.28 -0.04
C VAL A 74 -8.87 -5.46 0.47
N PHE A 75 -8.07 -6.11 -0.38
CA PHE A 75 -7.20 -7.21 0.07
C PHE A 75 -6.16 -6.75 1.09
N SER A 76 -5.51 -5.61 0.87
CA SER A 76 -4.55 -5.06 1.82
C SER A 76 -5.20 -4.81 3.18
N VAL A 77 -6.38 -4.18 3.19
CA VAL A 77 -7.17 -3.94 4.41
C VAL A 77 -7.54 -5.25 5.11
N ILE A 78 -8.03 -6.25 4.37
CA ILE A 78 -8.33 -7.59 4.91
C ILE A 78 -7.08 -8.20 5.54
N ILE A 79 -5.92 -8.12 4.88
CA ILE A 79 -4.66 -8.66 5.40
C ILE A 79 -4.25 -7.92 6.67
N VAL A 80 -4.39 -6.59 6.73
CA VAL A 80 -4.17 -5.83 7.96
C VAL A 80 -5.04 -6.44 9.06
N PHE A 81 -6.36 -6.53 8.87
CA PHE A 81 -7.32 -7.09 9.85
C PHE A 81 -7.04 -8.54 10.25
N ALA A 82 -6.75 -9.42 9.29
CA ALA A 82 -6.48 -10.83 9.54
C ALA A 82 -5.18 -11.04 10.32
N ARG A 83 -4.16 -10.19 10.10
CA ARG A 83 -2.83 -10.35 10.70
C ARG A 83 -2.59 -9.46 11.91
N ARG A 84 -3.54 -8.60 12.34
CA ARG A 84 -3.35 -7.70 13.52
C ARG A 84 -2.92 -8.45 14.78
N ARG A 85 -3.44 -9.67 15.00
CA ARG A 85 -3.16 -10.47 16.20
C ARG A 85 -1.75 -11.07 16.25
N ASP A 86 -1.10 -11.23 15.11
CA ASP A 86 0.23 -11.83 14.99
C ASP A 86 1.36 -10.78 14.94
N ASN A 87 1.01 -9.48 14.99
CA ASN A 87 1.96 -8.40 14.74
C ASN A 87 2.70 -7.91 15.98
N ILE A 88 3.94 -7.47 15.77
CA ILE A 88 4.85 -7.04 16.83
C ILE A 88 4.32 -5.83 17.61
N LEU A 89 3.51 -4.97 16.96
CA LEU A 89 2.96 -3.75 17.54
C LEU A 89 1.88 -4.02 18.61
N TYR A 90 1.24 -5.20 18.61
CA TYR A 90 0.14 -5.55 19.53
C TYR A 90 0.55 -6.59 20.59
N ARG A 91 1.82 -7.01 20.62
CA ARG A 91 2.32 -8.05 21.54
C ARG A 91 2.86 -7.50 22.86
N THR A 92 2.80 -6.20 23.10
CA THR A 92 3.42 -5.59 24.30
C THR A 92 2.50 -5.53 25.53
N ASP A 93 1.21 -5.82 25.41
CA ASP A 93 0.28 -5.57 26.53
C ASP A 93 0.13 -6.74 27.52
N SER A 94 0.81 -7.87 27.32
CA SER A 94 0.69 -9.03 28.23
C SER A 94 1.89 -9.27 29.15
N MET A 95 2.88 -8.37 29.17
CA MET A 95 4.07 -8.51 30.03
C MET A 95 4.08 -7.54 31.23
N ASP A 96 3.11 -6.62 31.33
CA ASP A 96 3.01 -5.64 32.43
C ASP A 96 2.03 -6.05 33.54
N ALA A 97 1.59 -7.32 33.56
CA ALA A 97 0.61 -7.83 34.53
C ALA A 97 1.11 -9.00 35.40
N ALA A 98 2.44 -9.11 35.60
CA ALA A 98 3.07 -10.07 36.52
C ALA A 98 3.88 -9.32 37.58
#